data_AF-A0A7W0PD82-F1
#
_entry.id   AF-A0A7W0PD82-F1
#
_cell.length_a   1.000
_cell.length_b   1.000
_cell.length_c   1.000
_cell.angle_alpha   90.00
_cell.angle_beta   90.00
_cell.angle_gamma   90.00
#
_symmetry.space_group_name_H-M   'P 1'
#
loop_
_entity.id
_entity.type
_entity.pdbx_description
1 polymer ?
#
loop_
_entity_poly.entity_id
_entity_poly.type
_entity_poly.pdbx_seq_one_letter_code
_entity_poly.pdbx_strand_id
1 'polypeptide(L)'
;MPSTGSLRGDLLASWCGREGWSSTLPMSVMGGLMTALHTDEELGAAFREIFLGPRQALARRVFEDALERGEITVGVDLDLVMSLLPAVCVHQEFVLNRTLDDAFVERVIDTVVLPACRAEPARTVRPVK
;
A
#
# COMPACT_ATOMS: atom_id res chain seq x y z
N MET A 1 -3.82 -9.70 12.33
CA MET A 1 -3.75 -8.29 11.91
C MET A 1 -3.87 -7.39 13.12
N PRO A 2 -3.22 -6.23 13.11
CA PRO A 2 -3.43 -5.23 14.16
C PRO A 2 -4.87 -4.73 14.11
N SER A 3 -5.54 -4.67 15.26
CA SER A 3 -6.82 -3.99 15.44
C SER A 3 -6.61 -2.98 16.56
N THR A 4 -5.95 -1.89 16.20
CA THR A 4 -5.63 -0.78 17.11
C THR A 4 -6.84 0.12 17.34
N GLY A 5 -7.93 -0.09 16.59
CA GLY A 5 -9.16 0.68 16.64
C GLY A 5 -9.20 1.90 15.73
N SER A 6 -8.17 2.10 14.89
CA SER A 6 -8.15 3.18 13.88
C SER A 6 -7.37 2.76 12.64
N LEU A 7 -7.79 3.23 11.46
CA LEU A 7 -7.08 2.99 10.20
C LEU A 7 -5.62 3.44 10.27
N ARG A 8 -5.38 4.62 10.87
CA ARG A 8 -4.03 5.15 11.07
C ARG A 8 -3.15 4.18 11.87
N GLY A 9 -3.66 3.72 13.02
CA GLY A 9 -2.90 2.82 13.90
C GLY A 9 -2.64 1.46 13.24
N ASP A 10 -3.62 0.93 12.49
CA ASP A 10 -3.48 -0.34 11.79
C ASP A 10 -2.45 -0.26 10.66
N LEU A 11 -2.41 0.88 9.94
CA LEU A 11 -1.40 1.14 8.92
C LEU A 11 0.00 1.29 9.53
N LEU A 12 0.15 2.07 10.60
CA LEU A 12 1.44 2.23 11.28
C LEU A 12 1.95 0.90 11.85
N ALA A 13 1.08 0.10 12.47
CA ALA A 13 1.44 -1.20 12.99
C ALA A 13 1.82 -2.21 11.89
N SER A 14 1.33 -2.02 10.66
CA SER A 14 1.64 -2.90 9.52
C SER A 14 2.90 -2.49 8.76
N TRP A 15 3.29 -1.21 8.82
CA TRP A 15 4.37 -0.67 7.98
C TRP A 15 5.61 -0.21 8.75
N CYS A 16 5.46 0.18 10.01
CA CYS A 16 6.56 0.67 10.83
C CYS A 16 7.14 -0.42 11.73
N GLY A 17 8.37 -0.20 12.21
CA GLY A 17 9.04 -1.10 13.16
C GLY A 17 9.70 -2.33 12.51
N ARG A 18 10.17 -3.26 13.36
CA ARG A 18 11.07 -4.36 12.94
C ARG A 18 10.43 -5.38 12.01
N GLU A 19 9.11 -5.51 12.04
CA GLU A 19 8.33 -6.39 11.16
C GLU A 19 7.67 -5.64 9.99
N GLY A 20 7.99 -4.35 9.82
CA GLY A 20 7.47 -3.51 8.76
C GLY A 20 7.90 -3.97 7.36
N TRP A 21 7.23 -3.48 6.33
CA TRP A 21 7.42 -3.87 4.93
C TRP A 21 8.89 -4.01 4.48
N SER A 22 9.75 -3.06 4.87
CA SER A 22 11.18 -3.04 4.48
C SER A 22 12.00 -4.20 5.07
N SER A 23 11.53 -4.85 6.13
CA SER A 23 12.24 -5.99 6.74
C SER A 23 11.96 -7.31 6.04
N THR A 24 10.90 -7.37 5.21
CA THR A 24 10.44 -8.64 4.63
C THR A 24 11.13 -9.01 3.32
N LEU A 25 11.65 -8.02 2.57
CA LEU A 25 12.48 -8.30 1.39
C LEU A 25 13.58 -7.23 1.25
N PRO A 26 14.87 -7.60 1.33
CA PRO A 26 15.95 -6.64 1.11
C PRO A 26 15.88 -5.98 -0.27
N MET A 27 16.19 -4.70 -0.34
CA MET A 27 16.18 -3.91 -1.58
C MET A 27 16.98 -4.50 -2.73
N SER A 28 18.12 -5.13 -2.41
CA SER A 28 18.97 -5.82 -3.39
C SER A 28 18.29 -7.01 -4.06
N VAL A 29 17.45 -7.74 -3.32
CA VAL A 29 16.71 -8.90 -3.82
C VAL A 29 15.57 -8.44 -4.72
N MET A 30 14.83 -7.42 -4.29
CA MET A 30 13.73 -6.88 -5.07
C MET A 30 14.21 -6.25 -6.39
N GLY A 31 15.37 -5.57 -6.39
CA GLY A 31 15.93 -4.99 -7.63
C GLY A 31 16.22 -6.04 -8.70
N GLY A 32 16.78 -7.20 -8.31
CA GLY A 32 16.96 -8.33 -9.22
C GLY A 32 15.63 -8.95 -9.68
N LEU A 33 14.67 -9.06 -8.74
CA LEU A 33 13.35 -9.60 -9.01
C LEU A 33 12.56 -8.75 -10.02
N MET A 34 12.60 -7.42 -9.90
CA MET A 34 11.90 -6.52 -10.84
C MET A 34 12.30 -6.75 -12.30
N THR A 35 13.59 -7.03 -12.55
CA THR A 35 14.06 -7.36 -13.90
C THR A 35 13.44 -8.66 -14.39
N ALA A 36 13.47 -9.71 -13.55
CA ALA A 36 12.94 -11.02 -13.91
C ALA A 36 11.41 -11.00 -14.11
N LEU A 37 10.68 -10.24 -13.29
CA LEU A 37 9.22 -10.05 -13.42
C LEU A 37 8.81 -9.39 -14.75
N HIS A 38 9.71 -8.62 -15.38
CA HIS A 38 9.46 -7.99 -16.67
C HIS A 38 9.75 -8.91 -17.87
N THR A 39 10.59 -9.93 -17.69
CA THR A 39 11.03 -10.82 -18.77
C THR A 39 10.41 -12.21 -18.72
N ASP A 40 9.84 -12.60 -17.58
CA ASP A 40 9.26 -13.92 -17.31
C ASP A 40 7.83 -13.76 -16.77
N GLU A 41 6.85 -14.06 -17.63
CA GLU A 41 5.43 -13.92 -17.30
C GLU A 41 4.96 -14.92 -16.23
N GLU A 42 5.54 -16.13 -16.19
CA GLU A 42 5.18 -17.17 -15.23
C GLU A 42 5.67 -16.78 -13.83
N LEU A 43 6.92 -16.31 -13.73
CA LEU A 43 7.46 -15.73 -12.51
C LEU A 43 6.64 -14.51 -12.07
N GLY A 44 6.26 -13.65 -13.03
CA GLY A 44 5.39 -12.51 -12.81
C GLY A 44 4.05 -12.89 -12.17
N ALA A 45 3.41 -13.93 -12.69
CA ALA A 45 2.15 -14.44 -12.16
C ALA A 45 2.33 -15.03 -10.75
N ALA A 46 3.33 -15.88 -10.56
CA ALA A 46 3.63 -16.50 -9.27
C ALA A 46 3.96 -15.44 -8.19
N PHE A 47 4.68 -14.38 -8.54
CA PHE A 47 4.96 -13.29 -7.61
C PHE A 47 3.70 -12.54 -7.20
N ARG A 48 2.81 -12.22 -8.16
CA ARG A 48 1.52 -11.58 -7.85
C ARG A 48 0.66 -12.46 -6.95
N GLU A 49 0.58 -13.75 -7.22
CA GLU A 49 -0.27 -14.68 -6.48
C GLU A 49 0.28 -15.00 -5.08
N ILE A 50 1.54 -15.44 -5.00
CA ILE A 50 2.13 -16.02 -3.79
C ILE A 50 2.70 -14.93 -2.88
N PHE A 51 3.30 -13.89 -3.46
CA PHE A 51 3.95 -12.84 -2.67
C PHE A 51 3.01 -11.64 -2.44
N LEU A 52 2.45 -11.04 -3.49
CA LEU A 52 1.61 -9.85 -3.34
C LEU A 52 0.21 -10.19 -2.82
N GLY A 53 -0.39 -11.30 -3.27
CA GLY A 53 -1.76 -11.71 -2.92
C GLY A 53 -2.06 -11.71 -1.42
N PRO A 54 -1.28 -12.43 -0.58
CA PRO A 54 -1.52 -12.44 0.87
C PRO A 54 -1.42 -11.05 1.50
N ARG A 55 -0.48 -10.22 1.05
CA ARG A 55 -0.28 -8.85 1.58
C ARG A 55 -1.42 -7.93 1.16
N GLN A 56 -1.89 -8.04 -0.08
CA GLN A 56 -3.06 -7.33 -0.56
C GLN A 56 -4.33 -7.73 0.18
N ALA A 57 -4.51 -9.02 0.47
CA ALA A 57 -5.65 -9.51 1.25
C ALA A 57 -5.62 -8.97 2.69
N LEU A 58 -4.46 -8.95 3.34
CA LEU A 58 -4.30 -8.34 4.66
C LEU A 58 -4.58 -6.84 4.63
N ALA A 59 -4.02 -6.11 3.67
CA ALA A 59 -4.30 -4.69 3.51
C ALA A 59 -5.80 -4.44 3.27
N ARG A 60 -6.44 -5.24 2.40
CA ARG A 60 -7.87 -5.14 2.10
C ARG A 60 -8.71 -5.19 3.37
N ARG A 61 -8.44 -6.14 4.25
CA ARG A 61 -9.14 -6.26 5.53
C ARG A 61 -8.99 -5.02 6.42
N VAL A 62 -7.82 -4.38 6.47
CA VAL A 62 -7.63 -3.14 7.26
C VAL A 62 -8.58 -2.06 6.77
N PHE A 63 -8.65 -1.88 5.45
CA PHE A 63 -9.46 -0.85 4.83
C PHE A 63 -10.96 -1.17 4.89
N GLU A 64 -11.35 -2.43 4.74
CA GLU A 64 -12.75 -2.87 4.93
C GLU A 64 -13.21 -2.61 6.36
N ASP A 65 -12.44 -3.01 7.37
CA ASP A 65 -12.78 -2.77 8.77
C ASP A 65 -12.86 -1.26 9.08
N ALA A 66 -11.99 -0.44 8.48
CA ALA A 66 -12.04 1.01 8.61
C ALA A 66 -13.26 1.64 7.92
N LEU A 67 -13.69 1.08 6.78
CA LEU A 67 -14.92 1.50 6.11
C LEU A 67 -16.16 1.18 6.97
N GLU A 68 -16.21 -0.02 7.58
CA GLU A 68 -17.29 -0.41 8.50
C GLU A 68 -17.37 0.51 9.73
N ARG A 69 -16.24 1.01 10.22
CA ARG A 69 -16.16 2.00 11.31
C ARG A 69 -16.51 3.43 10.87
N GLY A 70 -16.70 3.67 9.57
CA GLY A 70 -16.99 5.00 9.03
C GLY A 70 -15.77 5.93 8.96
N GLU A 71 -14.54 5.39 9.01
CA GLU A 71 -13.31 6.19 8.85
C GLU A 71 -13.00 6.53 7.38
N ILE A 72 -13.61 5.80 6.44
CA ILE A 72 -13.46 5.96 4.99
C ILE A 72 -14.80 6.41 4.39
N THR A 73 -14.74 7.40 3.50
CA THR A 73 -15.90 7.88 2.76
C THR A 73 -16.43 6.80 1.82
N VAL A 74 -17.75 6.56 1.84
CA VAL A 74 -18.40 5.61 0.93
C VAL A 74 -18.18 6.03 -0.52
N GLY A 75 -17.77 5.08 -1.36
CA GLY A 75 -17.50 5.30 -2.78
C GLY A 75 -16.05 5.65 -3.11
N VAL A 76 -15.16 5.73 -2.12
CA VAL A 76 -13.71 5.77 -2.35
C VAL A 76 -13.25 4.49 -3.06
N ASP A 77 -12.38 4.64 -4.05
CA ASP A 77 -11.69 3.53 -4.69
C ASP A 77 -10.64 2.94 -3.73
N LEU A 78 -11.01 1.85 -3.05
CA LEU A 78 -10.15 1.19 -2.08
C LEU A 78 -8.90 0.59 -2.74
N ASP A 79 -9.00 0.04 -3.95
CA ASP A 79 -7.84 -0.52 -4.66
C ASP A 79 -6.78 0.56 -4.90
N LEU A 80 -7.23 1.72 -5.36
CA LEU A 80 -6.35 2.87 -5.59
C LEU A 80 -5.70 3.34 -4.29
N VAL A 81 -6.50 3.60 -3.24
CA VAL A 81 -5.97 4.15 -1.97
C VAL A 81 -5.02 3.16 -1.29
N MET A 82 -5.35 1.87 -1.29
CA MET A 82 -4.48 0.81 -0.76
C MET A 82 -3.12 0.75 -1.48
N SER A 83 -3.08 1.11 -2.77
CA SER A 83 -1.84 1.09 -3.56
C SER A 83 -0.90 2.28 -3.30
N LEU A 84 -1.39 3.38 -2.70
CA LEU A 84 -0.63 4.62 -2.58
C LEU A 84 0.63 4.46 -1.73
N LEU A 85 0.52 3.87 -0.55
CA LEU A 85 1.65 3.68 0.36
C LEU A 85 2.74 2.79 -0.24
N PRO A 86 2.45 1.56 -0.73
CA PRO A 86 3.47 0.73 -1.39
C PRO A 86 4.09 1.43 -2.60
N ALA A 87 3.30 2.15 -3.42
CA ALA A 87 3.83 2.86 -4.58
C ALA A 87 4.83 3.96 -4.21
N VAL A 88 4.51 4.77 -3.19
CA VAL A 88 5.40 5.84 -2.71
C VAL A 88 6.66 5.25 -2.07
N CYS A 89 6.53 4.17 -1.29
CA CYS A 89 7.65 3.45 -0.71
C CYS A 89 8.59 2.89 -1.78
N VAL A 90 8.04 2.23 -2.80
CA VAL A 90 8.81 1.73 -3.94
C VAL A 90 9.52 2.88 -4.67
N HIS A 91 8.85 4.00 -4.94
CA HIS A 91 9.49 5.14 -5.57
C HIS A 91 10.65 5.70 -4.72
N GLN A 92 10.45 5.86 -3.41
CA GLN A 92 11.45 6.37 -2.49
C GLN A 92 12.71 5.48 -2.45
N GLU A 93 12.55 4.16 -2.34
CA GLU A 93 13.70 3.26 -2.23
C GLU A 93 14.31 2.89 -3.59
N PHE A 94 13.51 2.58 -4.60
CA PHE A 94 14.03 2.10 -5.89
C PHE A 94 14.43 3.22 -6.83
N VAL A 95 13.65 4.30 -6.90
CA VAL A 95 13.87 5.37 -7.88
C VAL A 95 14.77 6.45 -7.29
N LEU A 96 14.49 6.87 -6.05
CA LEU A 96 15.26 7.93 -5.38
C LEU A 96 16.46 7.42 -4.58
N ASN A 97 16.58 6.10 -4.38
CA ASN A 97 17.62 5.47 -3.57
C ASN A 97 17.75 6.10 -2.17
N ARG A 98 16.61 6.35 -1.52
CA ARG A 98 16.53 6.89 -0.17
C ARG A 98 16.00 5.82 0.77
N THR A 99 16.63 5.67 1.94
CA THR A 99 16.17 4.77 2.98
C THR A 99 14.77 5.16 3.44
N LEU A 100 13.87 4.18 3.54
CA LEU A 100 12.60 4.36 4.25
C LEU A 100 12.84 4.36 5.75
N ASP A 101 12.36 5.39 6.42
CA ASP A 101 12.23 5.43 7.87
C ASP A 101 10.76 5.52 8.29
N ASP A 102 10.48 5.15 9.53
CA ASP A 102 9.12 5.16 10.09
C ASP A 102 8.50 6.57 10.00
N ALA A 103 9.31 7.64 10.11
CA ALA A 103 8.86 9.02 10.02
C ALA A 103 8.36 9.40 8.60
N PHE A 104 8.98 8.86 7.55
CA PHE A 104 8.51 9.01 6.19
C PHE A 104 7.20 8.25 5.96
N VAL A 105 7.11 7.01 6.41
CA VAL A 105 5.90 6.19 6.32
C VAL A 105 4.73 6.88 7.03
N GLU A 106 4.95 7.35 8.27
CA GLU A 106 3.95 8.08 9.05
C GLU A 106 3.46 9.34 8.31
N ARG A 107 4.39 10.11 7.75
CA ARG A 107 4.05 11.30 6.96
C ARG A 107 3.24 10.96 5.72
N VAL A 108 3.56 9.89 4.98
CA VAL A 108 2.78 9.48 3.80
C VAL A 108 1.38 9.04 4.20
N ILE A 109 1.25 8.27 5.30
CA ILE A 109 -0.05 7.88 5.84
C ILE A 109 -0.90 9.11 6.16
N ASP A 110 -0.34 10.06 6.92
CA ASP A 110 -1.07 11.21 7.42
C ASP A 110 -1.40 12.26 6.36
N THR A 111 -0.52 12.45 5.37
CA THR A 111 -0.65 13.53 4.39
C THR A 111 -1.26 13.08 3.07
N VAL A 112 -1.25 11.78 2.76
CA VAL A 112 -1.71 11.25 1.48
C VAL A 112 -2.81 10.22 1.68
N VAL A 113 -2.54 9.14 2.42
CA VAL A 113 -3.44 7.99 2.50
C VAL A 113 -4.73 8.35 3.25
N LEU A 114 -4.63 8.87 4.48
CA LEU A 114 -5.81 9.20 5.28
C LEU A 114 -6.65 10.33 4.66
N PRO A 115 -6.08 11.40 4.10
CA PRO A 115 -6.86 12.38 3.35
C PRO A 115 -7.56 11.78 2.13
N ALA A 116 -6.91 10.88 1.38
CA ALA A 116 -7.53 10.21 0.24
C ALA A 116 -8.72 9.31 0.65
N CYS A 117 -8.64 8.64 1.80
CA CYS A 117 -9.76 7.89 2.38
C CYS A 117 -10.99 8.76 2.71
N ARG A 118 -10.77 10.05 2.95
CA ARG A 118 -11.83 10.99 3.37
C ARG A 118 -12.29 11.90 2.24
N ALA A 119 -11.59 11.88 1.10
CA ALA A 119 -11.94 12.69 -0.05
C ALA A 119 -13.35 12.33 -0.53
N GLU A 120 -14.12 13.34 -0.91
CA GLU A 120 -15.37 13.09 -1.62
C GLU A 120 -15.02 12.42 -2.96
N PRO A 121 -15.67 11.28 -3.29
CA PRO A 121 -15.38 10.60 -4.54
C PRO A 121 -15.65 11.57 -5.70
N ALA A 122 -14.61 11.81 -6.50
CA ALA A 122 -14.72 12.71 -7.64
C ALA A 122 -15.88 12.24 -8.51
N ARG A 123 -16.88 13.12 -8.68
CA ARG A 123 -18.03 12.88 -9.55
C ARG A 123 -17.50 12.43 -10.90
N THR A 124 -17.76 11.18 -11.27
CA THR A 124 -17.20 10.52 -12.45
C THR A 124 -17.30 11.44 -13.67
N VAL A 125 -16.14 11.83 -14.21
CA VAL A 125 -16.08 12.47 -15.52
C VAL A 125 -16.52 11.41 -16.51
N ARG A 126 -17.74 11.58 -17.03
CA ARG A 126 -18.34 10.71 -18.03
C ARG A 126 -17.35 10.54 -19.20
N PRO A 127 -17.08 9.31 -19.68
CA PRO A 127 -16.16 9.13 -20.80
C PRO A 127 -16.72 9.88 -22.02
N VAL A 128 -15.86 10.69 -22.66
CA VAL A 128 -16.19 11.31 -23.95
C VAL A 128 -16.27 10.16 -24.96
N LYS A 129 -17.40 10.12 -25.67
CA LYS A 129 -17.73 9.13 -26.69
C LYS A 129 -16.83 9.25 -27.91
#